data_AF-A0A093EFX7-F1
#
_entry.id   AF-A0A093EFX7-F1
#
_cell.length_a   1.000
_cell.length_b   1.000
_cell.length_c   1.000
_cell.angle_alpha   90.00
_cell.angle_beta   90.00
_cell.angle_gamma   90.00
#
_symmetry.space_group_name_H-M   'P 1'
#
loop_
_entity.id
_entity.type
_entity.pdbx_description
1 polymer ?
#
loop_
_entity_poly.entity_id
_entity_poly.type
_entity_poly.pdbx_seq_one_letter_code
_entity_poly.pdbx_strand_id
1 'polypeptide(L)'
;MDMGNQHPSIKRLHEIQKEVKEIEQQVVVFSGLSSDQDYKKLERNLTKQLFEIDSVDTEGKGDIQQARKRAAQEIERLLKELEQNANHPRRLEIEAIFKEAQSLVEREITPFYKGGNCISDEFEEGIQDIVLRLTQVKTGGKVSLRKARYRTLTKVCAVQEIIESCVKQQLSLPLSNDAHPSVSKINSVMCDVNKARGTLIALLMGVSSNDTCRHLSCVLTGLIADLDALDVCGRTEIRNYRKEVVEEINKLQKYLDLEEEANSTHAYDLAQNQSILKIEEIRKKMKEVNSLLLKTENASDLYLRSKAELQGLIAHLDEVSPGKNPCIREARRRAVIEVQTLITYIDLKEALEKRQMYSEQTAAEHQSHKAVWTVLGNLTDKNYMRLEELLTKQLLALDAVDPQGDERCKAARKQAVKLAQNILYYLDMKTDEWEY
;
A
#
# COMPACT_ATOMS: atom_id res chain seq x y z
N MET A 1 37.29 44.10 12.12
CA MET A 1 36.30 43.20 12.75
C MET A 1 37.10 42.04 13.28
N ASP A 2 37.15 41.92 14.60
CA ASP A 2 38.10 41.09 15.34
C ASP A 2 37.78 39.60 15.14
N MET A 3 38.62 38.90 14.37
CA MET A 3 38.58 37.43 14.21
C MET A 3 39.23 36.80 15.45
N GLY A 4 38.69 37.10 16.62
CA GLY A 4 39.20 36.67 17.91
C GLY A 4 39.10 35.15 18.08
N ASN A 5 40.21 34.54 18.52
CA ASN A 5 40.34 33.13 18.90
C ASN A 5 39.08 32.60 19.61
N GLN A 6 38.28 31.77 18.93
CA GLN A 6 37.20 31.04 19.59
C GLN A 6 37.80 30.12 20.67
N HIS A 7 37.20 30.13 21.85
CA HIS A 7 37.59 29.29 22.98
C HIS A 7 37.69 27.81 22.56
N PRO A 8 38.72 27.05 22.97
CA PRO A 8 38.87 25.63 22.59
C PRO A 8 37.62 24.79 22.88
N SER A 9 37.01 24.97 24.05
CA SER A 9 35.73 24.33 24.43
C SER A 9 34.57 24.68 23.49
N ILE A 10 34.47 25.94 23.05
CA ILE A 10 33.44 26.38 22.11
C ILE A 10 33.69 25.75 20.74
N LYS A 11 34.95 25.72 20.28
CA LYS A 11 35.31 25.04 19.03
C LYS A 11 34.95 23.55 19.06
N ARG A 12 35.27 22.86 20.17
CA ARG A 12 34.93 21.44 20.35
C ARG A 12 33.42 21.20 20.34
N LEU A 13 32.64 22.06 21.01
CA LEU A 13 31.17 21.97 20.98
C LEU A 13 30.61 22.16 19.56
N HIS A 14 31.19 23.04 18.75
CA HIS A 14 30.78 23.21 17.35
C HIS A 14 31.11 21.98 16.49
N GLU A 15 32.26 21.35 16.71
CA GLU A 15 32.62 20.09 16.02
C GLU A 15 31.62 18.98 16.34
N ILE A 16 31.31 18.78 17.63
CA ILE A 16 30.30 17.81 18.08
C ILE A 16 28.94 18.14 17.46
N GLN A 17 28.51 19.40 17.47
CA GLN A 17 27.23 19.81 16.85
C GLN A 17 27.18 19.52 15.34
N LYS A 18 28.31 19.56 14.64
CA LYS A 18 28.35 19.18 13.22
C LYS A 18 28.10 17.69 13.03
N GLU A 19 28.73 16.85 13.85
CA GLU A 19 28.50 15.39 13.83
C GLU A 19 27.05 15.05 14.23
N VAL A 20 26.51 15.73 15.24
CA VAL A 20 25.11 15.56 15.68
C VAL A 20 24.12 15.87 14.55
N LYS A 21 24.36 16.89 13.72
CA LYS A 21 23.50 17.20 12.57
C LYS A 21 23.44 16.09 11.53
N GLU A 22 24.54 15.37 11.30
CA GLU A 22 24.56 14.22 10.39
C GLU A 22 23.78 13.03 10.95
N ILE A 23 23.78 12.87 12.29
CA ILE A 23 23.01 11.85 12.99
C ILE A 23 21.52 12.23 13.05
N GLU A 24 21.19 13.51 13.26
CA GLU A 24 19.83 14.04 13.26
C GLU A 24 19.09 13.67 11.97
N GLN A 25 19.73 13.86 10.81
CA GLN A 25 19.14 13.47 9.52
C GLN A 25 18.80 11.97 9.46
N GLN A 26 19.64 11.12 10.04
CA GLN A 26 19.41 9.68 10.11
C GLN A 26 18.29 9.31 11.08
N VAL A 27 18.16 10.01 12.22
CA VAL A 27 17.10 9.81 13.21
C VAL A 27 15.73 10.18 12.62
N VAL A 28 15.63 11.31 11.90
CA VAL A 28 14.38 11.77 11.28
C VAL A 28 13.85 10.77 10.26
N VAL A 29 14.74 10.13 9.49
CA VAL A 29 14.38 9.13 8.47
C VAL A 29 14.44 7.70 9.00
N PHE A 30 14.69 7.49 10.30
CA PHE A 30 14.73 6.16 10.89
C PHE A 30 13.31 5.59 10.96
N SER A 31 13.13 4.37 10.42
CA SER A 31 11.83 3.70 10.33
C SER A 31 11.87 2.26 10.87
N GLY A 32 12.94 1.89 11.57
CA GLY A 32 13.13 0.55 12.15
C GLY A 32 12.44 0.39 13.51
N LEU A 33 12.64 -0.76 14.14
CA LEU A 33 12.28 -1.05 15.53
C LEU A 33 13.47 -0.85 16.47
N SER A 34 13.19 -0.84 17.77
CA SER A 34 14.22 -0.77 18.83
C SER A 34 15.11 -2.02 18.88
N SER A 35 14.65 -3.14 18.32
CA SER A 35 15.45 -4.37 18.16
C SER A 35 16.54 -4.26 17.09
N ASP A 36 16.39 -3.34 16.14
CA ASP A 36 17.17 -3.30 14.91
C ASP A 36 18.62 -2.86 15.16
N GLN A 37 19.54 -3.35 14.33
CA GLN A 37 20.96 -2.98 14.45
C GLN A 37 21.18 -1.49 14.19
N ASP A 38 20.45 -0.91 13.24
CA ASP A 38 20.53 0.51 12.91
C ASP A 38 20.08 1.40 14.07
N TYR A 39 19.02 1.01 14.80
CA TYR A 39 18.60 1.69 16.02
C TYR A 39 19.74 1.73 17.03
N LYS A 40 20.30 0.55 17.35
CA LYS A 40 21.40 0.40 18.33
C LYS A 40 22.64 1.19 17.91
N LYS A 41 22.91 1.28 16.61
CA LYS A 41 24.02 2.10 16.07
C LYS A 41 23.77 3.59 16.28
N LEU A 42 22.57 4.08 15.94
CA LEU A 42 22.20 5.49 16.12
C LEU A 42 22.20 5.88 17.60
N GLU A 43 21.61 5.06 18.46
CA GLU A 43 21.58 5.26 19.91
C GLU A 43 22.99 5.33 20.51
N ARG A 44 23.89 4.40 20.13
CA ARG A 44 25.29 4.43 20.56
C ARG A 44 26.02 5.67 20.07
N ASN A 45 25.78 6.09 18.84
CA ASN A 45 26.41 7.29 18.27
C ASN A 45 25.97 8.54 19.04
N LEU A 46 24.67 8.72 19.28
CA LEU A 46 24.14 9.84 20.06
C LEU A 46 24.66 9.81 21.51
N THR A 47 24.63 8.65 22.16
CA THR A 47 25.14 8.48 23.53
C THR A 47 26.64 8.82 23.62
N LYS A 48 27.44 8.43 22.62
CA LYS A 48 28.84 8.81 22.54
C LYS A 48 29.00 10.33 22.46
N GLN A 49 28.24 11.00 21.59
CA GLN A 49 28.28 12.46 21.48
C GLN A 49 27.86 13.16 22.78
N LEU A 50 26.90 12.60 23.53
CA LEU A 50 26.50 13.13 24.84
C LEU A 50 27.66 13.07 25.85
N PHE A 51 28.37 11.94 25.94
CA PHE A 51 29.56 11.81 26.80
C PHE A 51 30.68 12.79 26.40
N GLU A 52 30.89 13.00 25.10
CA GLU A 52 31.86 13.98 24.61
C GLU A 52 31.49 15.40 25.04
N ILE A 53 30.20 15.79 24.98
CA ILE A 53 29.72 17.09 25.47
C ILE A 53 29.96 17.24 26.97
N ASP A 54 29.65 16.21 27.76
CA ASP A 54 29.83 16.24 29.22
C ASP A 54 31.30 16.38 29.62
N SER A 55 32.22 15.84 28.82
CA SER A 55 33.67 15.97 29.01
C SER A 55 34.22 17.37 28.75
N VAL A 56 33.46 18.25 28.09
CA VAL A 56 33.92 19.61 27.76
C VAL A 56 34.02 20.44 29.03
N ASP A 57 35.26 20.87 29.34
CA ASP A 57 35.51 21.80 30.42
C ASP A 57 34.98 23.19 30.07
N THR A 58 34.22 23.74 31.01
CA THR A 58 33.57 25.05 30.88
C THR A 58 34.35 26.15 31.59
N GLU A 59 35.34 25.81 32.43
CA GLU A 59 36.13 26.77 33.21
C GLU A 59 35.26 27.75 34.04
N GLY A 60 34.02 27.35 34.38
CA GLY A 60 33.05 28.22 35.05
C GLY A 60 32.47 29.35 34.17
N LYS A 61 32.81 29.40 32.88
CA LYS A 61 32.32 30.42 31.94
C LYS A 61 30.87 30.14 31.55
N GLY A 62 29.97 31.06 31.90
CA GLY A 62 28.52 30.87 31.76
C GLY A 62 28.04 30.69 30.31
N ASP A 63 28.69 31.35 29.35
CA ASP A 63 28.45 31.20 27.92
C ASP A 63 28.77 29.78 27.43
N ILE A 64 29.91 29.21 27.86
CA ILE A 64 30.31 27.83 27.53
C ILE A 64 29.39 26.81 28.21
N GLN A 65 29.03 27.04 29.48
CA GLN A 65 28.05 26.20 30.19
C GLN A 65 26.70 26.18 29.47
N GLN A 66 26.22 27.33 29.01
CA GLN A 66 24.97 27.42 28.28
C GLN A 66 25.07 26.73 26.91
N ALA A 67 26.18 26.90 26.19
CA ALA A 67 26.40 26.20 24.92
C ALA A 67 26.43 24.67 25.10
N ARG A 68 27.14 24.17 26.13
CA ARG A 68 27.18 22.76 26.50
C ARG A 68 25.78 22.22 26.83
N LYS A 69 25.03 22.95 27.67
CA LYS A 69 23.67 22.58 28.05
C LYS A 69 22.73 22.48 26.84
N ARG A 70 22.76 23.46 25.92
CA ARG A 70 21.93 23.40 24.70
C ARG A 70 22.31 22.21 23.82
N ALA A 71 23.61 21.94 23.67
CA ALA A 71 24.08 20.83 22.87
C ALA A 71 23.69 19.46 23.47
N ALA A 72 23.76 19.30 24.80
CA ALA A 72 23.29 18.10 25.49
C ALA A 72 21.78 17.91 25.32
N GLN A 73 20.99 18.97 25.52
CA GLN A 73 19.53 18.94 25.34
C GLN A 73 19.12 18.54 23.92
N GLU A 74 19.90 18.95 22.93
CA GLU A 74 19.67 18.58 21.53
C GLU A 74 19.87 17.07 21.30
N ILE A 75 20.95 16.49 21.84
CA ILE A 75 21.17 15.04 21.75
C ILE A 75 20.11 14.24 22.50
N GLU A 76 19.73 14.68 23.70
CA GLU A 76 18.65 14.04 24.48
C GLU A 76 17.31 14.09 23.73
N ARG A 77 17.01 15.21 23.05
CA ARG A 77 15.85 15.34 22.16
C ARG A 77 15.89 14.30 21.03
N LEU A 78 17.04 14.14 20.37
CA LEU A 78 17.21 13.16 19.29
C LEU A 78 17.11 11.72 19.76
N LEU A 79 17.65 11.38 20.93
CA LEU A 79 17.49 10.05 21.55
C LEU A 79 16.00 9.75 21.80
N LYS A 80 15.27 10.71 22.36
CA LYS A 80 13.83 10.59 22.58
C LYS A 80 13.04 10.46 21.28
N GLU A 81 13.42 11.21 20.24
CA GLU A 81 12.79 11.09 18.91
C GLU A 81 13.04 9.73 18.27
N LEU A 82 14.27 9.22 18.37
CA LEU A 82 14.65 7.88 17.89
C LEU A 82 13.81 6.79 18.58
N GLU A 83 13.68 6.86 19.92
CA GLU A 83 12.84 5.95 20.70
C GLU A 83 11.36 6.05 20.31
N GLN A 84 10.84 7.27 20.14
CA GLN A 84 9.47 7.51 19.71
C GLN A 84 9.20 6.98 18.30
N ASN A 85 10.16 7.09 17.38
CA ASN A 85 10.05 6.54 16.03
C ASN A 85 10.01 5.00 16.06
N ALA A 86 10.85 4.39 16.88
CA ALA A 86 10.95 2.93 17.01
C ALA A 86 9.73 2.28 17.70
N ASN A 87 9.17 2.95 18.71
CA ASN A 87 8.11 2.41 19.57
C ASN A 87 6.74 3.05 19.30
N HIS A 88 6.59 3.78 18.18
CA HIS A 88 5.32 4.41 17.85
C HIS A 88 4.19 3.36 17.69
N PRO A 89 2.96 3.58 18.23
CA PRO A 89 1.87 2.61 18.10
C PRO A 89 1.59 2.20 16.64
N ARG A 90 1.56 3.18 15.72
CA ARG A 90 1.40 2.93 14.28
C ARG A 90 2.59 2.21 13.63
N ARG A 91 3.81 2.36 14.17
CA ARG A 91 4.99 1.59 13.71
C ARG A 91 4.85 0.12 14.11
N LEU A 92 4.39 -0.14 15.33
CA LEU A 92 4.13 -1.48 15.84
C LEU A 92 2.95 -2.14 15.12
N GLU A 93 1.93 -1.37 14.73
CA GLU A 93 0.83 -1.85 13.88
C GLU A 93 1.32 -2.30 12.50
N ILE A 94 2.16 -1.49 11.82
CA ILE A 94 2.80 -1.88 10.54
C ILE A 94 3.60 -3.18 10.72
N GLU A 95 4.32 -3.31 11.82
CA GLU A 95 5.10 -4.53 12.13
C GLU A 95 4.21 -5.74 12.32
N ALA A 96 3.13 -5.60 13.09
CA ALA A 96 2.20 -6.70 13.36
C ALA A 96 1.57 -7.20 12.06
N ILE A 97 1.10 -6.29 11.21
CA ILE A 97 0.54 -6.63 9.90
C ILE A 97 1.60 -7.31 9.02
N PHE A 98 2.86 -6.84 9.06
CA PHE A 98 3.93 -7.49 8.30
C PHE A 98 4.22 -8.92 8.80
N LYS A 99 4.22 -9.14 10.11
CA LYS A 99 4.38 -10.48 10.70
C LYS A 99 3.27 -11.44 10.31
N GLU A 100 2.03 -10.96 10.22
CA GLU A 100 0.93 -11.77 9.68
C GLU A 100 1.20 -12.18 8.23
N ALA A 101 1.75 -11.27 7.42
CA ALA A 101 2.19 -11.59 6.05
C ALA A 101 3.28 -12.66 6.02
N GLN A 102 4.27 -12.54 6.91
CA GLN A 102 5.34 -13.52 7.05
C GLN A 102 4.78 -14.91 7.40
N SER A 103 3.90 -14.99 8.40
CA SER A 103 3.27 -16.26 8.81
C SER A 103 2.39 -16.86 7.71
N LEU A 104 1.66 -16.03 6.96
CA LEU A 104 0.88 -16.49 5.82
C LEU A 104 1.80 -17.10 4.74
N VAL A 105 2.89 -16.41 4.40
CA VAL A 105 3.88 -16.94 3.45
C VAL A 105 4.53 -18.23 3.95
N GLU A 106 4.92 -18.32 5.22
CA GLU A 106 5.49 -19.55 5.80
C GLU A 106 4.59 -20.76 5.60
N ARG A 107 3.27 -20.57 5.77
CA ARG A 107 2.28 -21.64 5.62
C ARG A 107 2.10 -22.03 4.15
N GLU A 108 1.99 -21.05 3.26
CA GLU A 108 1.55 -21.26 1.87
C GLU A 108 2.71 -21.53 0.89
N ILE A 109 3.97 -21.35 1.28
CA ILE A 109 5.11 -21.47 0.34
C ILE A 109 5.57 -22.91 0.07
N THR A 110 5.15 -23.87 0.90
CA THR A 110 5.55 -25.29 0.82
C THR A 110 5.36 -25.93 -0.57
N PRO A 111 4.27 -25.67 -1.32
CA PRO A 111 4.07 -26.22 -2.66
C PRO A 111 5.15 -25.80 -3.68
N PHE A 112 5.71 -24.60 -3.56
CA PHE A 112 6.76 -24.11 -4.47
C PHE A 112 8.06 -24.93 -4.35
N TYR A 113 8.44 -25.35 -3.15
CA TYR A 113 9.62 -26.21 -2.95
C TYR A 113 9.48 -27.58 -3.61
N LYS A 114 8.25 -28.04 -3.82
CA LYS A 114 7.96 -29.29 -4.55
C LYS A 114 7.87 -29.08 -6.06
N GLY A 115 8.15 -27.87 -6.56
CA GLY A 115 8.02 -27.50 -7.97
C GLY A 115 6.58 -27.25 -8.42
N GLY A 116 5.63 -27.22 -7.49
CA GLY A 116 4.23 -26.89 -7.77
C GLY A 116 4.03 -25.41 -8.09
N ASN A 117 3.00 -25.10 -8.87
CA ASN A 117 2.58 -23.72 -9.20
C ASN A 117 1.18 -23.38 -8.66
N CYS A 118 0.59 -24.25 -7.84
CA CYS A 118 -0.75 -24.03 -7.31
C CYS A 118 -0.67 -23.02 -6.15
N ILE A 119 -1.26 -21.86 -6.38
CA ILE A 119 -1.54 -20.86 -5.36
C ILE A 119 -2.96 -21.12 -4.86
N SER A 120 -3.15 -21.14 -3.54
CA SER A 120 -4.49 -21.22 -2.95
C SER A 120 -5.19 -19.88 -3.06
N ASP A 121 -6.50 -19.88 -3.36
CA ASP A 121 -7.32 -18.66 -3.35
C ASP A 121 -7.21 -17.94 -1.99
N GLU A 122 -7.10 -18.71 -0.90
CA GLU A 122 -6.86 -18.22 0.47
C GLU A 122 -5.53 -17.43 0.60
N PHE A 123 -4.48 -17.81 -0.14
CA PHE A 123 -3.20 -17.09 -0.11
C PHE A 123 -3.30 -15.75 -0.85
N GLU A 124 -3.93 -15.73 -2.02
CA GLU A 124 -4.15 -14.50 -2.80
C GLU A 124 -5.03 -13.52 -2.02
N GLU A 125 -6.18 -13.97 -1.52
CA GLU A 125 -7.10 -13.16 -0.71
C GLU A 125 -6.44 -12.64 0.57
N GLY A 126 -5.67 -13.49 1.26
CA GLY A 126 -4.95 -13.10 2.48
C GLY A 126 -3.90 -12.02 2.24
N ILE A 127 -3.11 -12.12 1.17
CA ILE A 127 -2.14 -11.08 0.80
C ILE A 127 -2.85 -9.79 0.39
N GLN A 128 -3.97 -9.88 -0.34
CA GLN A 128 -4.76 -8.72 -0.71
C GLN A 128 -5.33 -7.97 0.51
N ASP A 129 -5.84 -8.70 1.51
CA ASP A 129 -6.29 -8.12 2.79
C ASP A 129 -5.14 -7.43 3.55
N ILE A 130 -3.96 -8.05 3.62
CA ILE A 130 -2.77 -7.45 4.25
C ILE A 130 -2.40 -6.13 3.57
N VAL A 131 -2.36 -6.10 2.24
CA VAL A 131 -2.09 -4.86 1.48
C VAL A 131 -3.12 -3.80 1.84
N LEU A 132 -4.41 -4.14 1.87
CA LEU A 132 -5.47 -3.21 2.23
C LEU A 132 -5.24 -2.63 3.65
N ARG A 133 -5.02 -3.47 4.66
CA ARG A 133 -4.78 -3.02 6.04
C ARG A 133 -3.53 -2.18 6.18
N LEU A 134 -2.42 -2.54 5.52
CA LEU A 134 -1.19 -1.74 5.53
C LEU A 134 -1.42 -0.33 5.00
N THR A 135 -2.23 -0.19 3.94
CA THR A 135 -2.51 1.14 3.36
C THR A 135 -3.36 2.02 4.26
N GLN A 136 -4.16 1.42 5.16
CA GLN A 136 -5.01 2.08 6.14
C GLN A 136 -4.25 2.58 7.37
N VAL A 137 -3.01 2.12 7.61
CA VAL A 137 -2.26 2.58 8.77
C VAL A 137 -1.90 4.06 8.64
N LYS A 138 -2.43 4.89 9.53
CA LYS A 138 -2.24 6.35 9.53
C LYS A 138 -0.80 6.72 9.91
N THR A 139 -0.22 7.62 9.13
CA THR A 139 1.17 8.10 9.32
C THR A 139 1.25 9.49 9.95
N GLY A 140 0.17 10.29 9.90
CA GLY A 140 0.09 11.63 10.51
C GLY A 140 1.25 12.55 10.11
N GLY A 141 1.59 12.56 8.82
CA GLY A 141 2.68 13.35 8.25
C GLY A 141 4.11 12.87 8.58
N LYS A 142 4.28 11.96 9.56
CA LYS A 142 5.61 11.52 10.02
C LYS A 142 6.35 10.75 8.94
N VAL A 143 7.56 11.22 8.61
CA VAL A 143 8.44 10.63 7.60
C VAL A 143 8.82 9.18 7.95
N SER A 144 9.16 8.92 9.22
CA SER A 144 9.50 7.59 9.74
C SER A 144 8.38 6.56 9.48
N LEU A 145 7.13 6.92 9.74
CA LEU A 145 5.97 6.06 9.52
C LEU A 145 5.65 5.86 8.04
N ARG A 146 5.74 6.93 7.22
CA ARG A 146 5.57 6.82 5.77
C ARG A 146 6.59 5.87 5.16
N LYS A 147 7.85 5.99 5.56
CA LYS A 147 8.94 5.11 5.12
C LYS A 147 8.73 3.67 5.58
N ALA A 148 8.34 3.44 6.84
CA ALA A 148 8.02 2.09 7.33
C ALA A 148 6.91 1.44 6.50
N ARG A 149 5.77 2.12 6.33
CA ARG A 149 4.63 1.63 5.55
C ARG A 149 5.00 1.36 4.10
N TYR A 150 5.76 2.27 3.47
CA TYR A 150 6.24 2.12 2.09
C TYR A 150 7.11 0.87 1.92
N ARG A 151 8.08 0.66 2.82
CA ARG A 151 8.98 -0.49 2.78
C ARG A 151 8.20 -1.81 2.87
N THR A 152 7.28 -1.88 3.82
CA THR A 152 6.44 -3.06 4.02
C THR A 152 5.55 -3.31 2.80
N LEU A 153 4.86 -2.27 2.29
CA LEU A 153 4.03 -2.39 1.09
C LEU A 153 4.83 -2.81 -0.14
N THR A 154 6.06 -2.33 -0.30
CA THR A 154 6.95 -2.73 -1.41
C THR A 154 7.18 -4.23 -1.41
N LYS A 155 7.50 -4.81 -0.24
CA LYS A 155 7.72 -6.24 -0.10
C LYS A 155 6.42 -7.05 -0.34
N VAL A 156 5.32 -6.65 0.31
CA VAL A 156 4.05 -7.40 0.22
C VAL A 156 3.45 -7.32 -1.17
N CYS A 157 3.45 -6.15 -1.80
CA CYS A 157 2.91 -6.03 -3.16
C CYS A 157 3.78 -6.72 -4.21
N ALA A 158 5.10 -6.81 -4.03
CA ALA A 158 5.94 -7.63 -4.90
C ALA A 158 5.53 -9.10 -4.83
N VAL A 159 5.25 -9.62 -3.63
CA VAL A 159 4.70 -10.97 -3.44
C VAL A 159 3.33 -11.11 -4.10
N GLN A 160 2.44 -10.13 -3.92
CA GLN A 160 1.14 -10.11 -4.60
C GLN A 160 1.28 -10.21 -6.13
N GLU A 161 2.16 -9.41 -6.73
CA GLU A 161 2.38 -9.44 -8.19
C GLU A 161 2.93 -10.79 -8.66
N ILE A 162 3.84 -11.40 -7.89
CA ILE A 162 4.38 -12.73 -8.18
C ILE A 162 3.26 -13.77 -8.13
N ILE A 163 2.36 -13.68 -7.13
CA ILE A 163 1.20 -14.56 -6.98
C ILE A 163 0.23 -14.40 -8.15
N GLU A 164 -0.19 -13.17 -8.45
CA GLU A 164 -1.12 -12.88 -9.55
C GLU A 164 -0.57 -13.33 -10.90
N SER A 165 0.74 -13.22 -11.12
CA SER A 165 1.41 -13.71 -12.33
C SER A 165 1.23 -15.22 -12.51
N CYS A 166 1.25 -16.00 -11.43
CA CYS A 166 1.03 -17.44 -11.49
C CYS A 166 -0.42 -17.80 -11.81
N VAL A 167 -1.39 -17.01 -11.32
CA VAL A 167 -2.83 -17.24 -11.53
C VAL A 167 -3.25 -16.84 -12.94
N LYS A 168 -2.78 -15.68 -13.43
CA LYS A 168 -3.13 -15.12 -14.74
C LYS A 168 -2.40 -15.78 -15.90
N GLN A 169 -1.23 -16.38 -15.65
CA GLN A 169 -0.50 -17.17 -16.63
C GLN A 169 -0.53 -18.65 -16.26
N GLN A 170 -1.64 -19.31 -16.61
CA GLN A 170 -1.46 -20.66 -17.16
C GLN A 170 -0.61 -20.49 -18.41
N LEU A 171 0.71 -20.65 -18.27
CA LEU A 171 1.58 -20.97 -19.41
C LEU A 171 0.84 -21.95 -20.30
N SER A 172 0.95 -21.79 -21.62
CA SER A 172 0.58 -22.82 -22.58
C SER A 172 1.01 -24.15 -21.97
N LEU A 173 0.05 -24.98 -21.55
CA LEU A 173 0.27 -26.12 -20.63
C LEU A 173 1.60 -26.82 -20.96
N PRO A 174 2.40 -27.23 -19.95
CA PRO A 174 3.71 -27.83 -20.20
C PRO A 174 3.57 -28.87 -21.31
N LEU A 175 4.28 -28.64 -22.41
CA LEU A 175 4.17 -29.50 -23.59
C LEU A 175 4.47 -30.95 -23.17
N SER A 176 3.78 -31.90 -23.80
CA SER A 176 4.00 -33.32 -23.50
C SER A 176 5.48 -33.67 -23.62
N ASN A 177 6.02 -34.39 -22.62
CA ASN A 177 7.41 -34.84 -22.61
C ASN A 177 7.75 -35.69 -23.85
N ASP A 178 6.75 -36.30 -24.48
CA ASP A 178 6.91 -37.15 -25.67
C ASP A 178 7.09 -36.32 -26.97
N ALA A 179 6.93 -34.99 -26.92
CA ALA A 179 6.98 -34.15 -28.12
C ALA A 179 8.41 -33.92 -28.65
N HIS A 180 9.40 -33.76 -27.75
CA HIS A 180 10.81 -33.51 -28.08
C HIS A 180 11.72 -33.63 -26.83
N PRO A 181 12.99 -34.07 -26.94
CA PRO A 181 13.93 -34.10 -25.82
C PRO A 181 14.09 -32.75 -25.10
N SER A 182 14.13 -31.64 -25.87
CA SER A 182 14.20 -30.28 -25.31
C SER A 182 12.99 -29.92 -24.44
N VAL A 183 11.80 -30.48 -24.69
CA VAL A 183 10.60 -30.20 -23.90
C VAL A 183 10.74 -30.73 -22.47
N SER A 184 11.28 -31.94 -22.29
CA SER A 184 11.54 -32.48 -20.95
C SER A 184 12.50 -31.60 -20.15
N LYS A 185 13.53 -31.06 -20.80
CA LYS A 185 14.47 -30.13 -20.14
C LYS A 185 13.84 -28.77 -19.85
N ILE A 186 13.00 -28.21 -20.75
CA ILE A 186 12.24 -26.98 -20.48
C ILE A 186 11.28 -27.18 -19.30
N ASN A 187 10.57 -28.31 -19.24
CA ASN A 187 9.68 -28.66 -18.12
C ASN A 187 10.47 -28.79 -16.79
N SER A 188 11.66 -29.39 -16.82
CA SER A 188 12.54 -29.45 -15.66
C SER A 188 12.96 -28.05 -15.19
N VAL A 189 13.38 -27.19 -16.12
CA VAL A 189 13.75 -25.79 -15.79
C VAL A 189 12.54 -25.05 -15.22
N MET A 190 11.34 -25.23 -15.77
CA MET A 190 10.12 -24.62 -15.24
C MET A 190 9.85 -25.04 -13.79
N CYS A 191 10.07 -26.31 -13.44
CA CYS A 191 9.98 -26.76 -12.04
C CYS A 191 10.99 -26.04 -11.13
N ASP A 192 12.22 -25.81 -11.62
CA ASP A 192 13.24 -25.08 -10.87
C ASP A 192 12.95 -23.57 -10.78
N VAL A 193 12.32 -22.99 -11.81
CA VAL A 193 11.75 -21.62 -11.76
C VAL A 193 10.67 -21.53 -10.68
N ASN A 194 9.81 -22.54 -10.53
CA ASN A 194 8.80 -22.56 -9.46
C ASN A 194 9.45 -22.60 -8.06
N LYS A 195 10.51 -23.39 -7.88
CA LYS A 195 11.27 -23.40 -6.61
C LYS A 195 11.91 -22.04 -6.35
N ALA A 196 12.57 -21.48 -7.36
CA ALA A 196 13.20 -20.16 -7.29
C ALA A 196 12.19 -19.05 -6.95
N ARG A 197 10.96 -19.15 -7.45
CA ARG A 197 9.86 -18.26 -7.08
C ARG A 197 9.49 -18.36 -5.60
N GLY A 198 9.39 -19.58 -5.06
CA GLY A 198 9.24 -19.80 -3.63
C GLY A 198 10.38 -19.14 -2.83
N THR A 199 11.63 -19.40 -3.20
CA THR A 199 12.78 -18.75 -2.56
C THR A 199 12.71 -17.22 -2.63
N LEU A 200 12.28 -16.65 -3.76
CA LEU A 200 12.11 -15.21 -3.91
C LEU A 200 11.05 -14.64 -2.96
N ILE A 201 9.89 -15.29 -2.86
CA ILE A 201 8.82 -14.89 -1.95
C ILE A 201 9.30 -14.95 -0.50
N ALA A 202 10.05 -16.00 -0.14
CA ALA A 202 10.66 -16.17 1.19
C ALA A 202 11.64 -15.01 1.51
N LEU A 203 12.55 -14.71 0.56
CA LEU A 203 13.52 -13.62 0.67
C LEU A 203 12.83 -12.26 0.82
N LEU A 204 11.80 -11.97 0.01
CA LEU A 204 11.05 -10.71 0.09
C LEU A 204 10.39 -10.53 1.45
N MET A 205 9.87 -11.61 2.04
CA MET A 205 9.27 -11.59 3.38
C MET A 205 10.29 -11.69 4.52
N GLY A 206 11.57 -11.96 4.25
CA GLY A 206 12.57 -12.21 5.29
C GLY A 206 12.29 -13.48 6.08
N VAL A 207 11.59 -14.43 5.47
CA VAL A 207 11.23 -15.72 6.03
C VAL A 207 12.19 -16.77 5.49
N SER A 208 12.72 -17.61 6.39
CA SER A 208 13.31 -18.93 6.12
C SER A 208 13.91 -19.14 4.71
N SER A 209 15.03 -18.49 4.42
CA SER A 209 15.92 -18.88 3.33
C SER A 209 17.36 -18.73 3.80
N ASN A 210 18.15 -19.81 3.69
CA ASN A 210 19.62 -19.72 3.78
C ASN A 210 20.22 -19.03 2.54
N ASP A 211 19.36 -18.71 1.58
CA ASP A 211 19.71 -18.10 0.31
C ASP A 211 19.85 -16.59 0.45
N THR A 212 20.48 -15.99 -0.56
CA THR A 212 20.63 -14.55 -0.68
C THR A 212 20.12 -14.11 -2.04
N CYS A 213 19.76 -12.83 -2.21
CA CYS A 213 19.38 -12.31 -3.52
C CYS A 213 20.48 -12.55 -4.58
N ARG A 214 21.76 -12.50 -4.19
CA ARG A 214 22.89 -12.85 -5.07
C ARG A 214 22.86 -14.31 -5.49
N HIS A 215 22.66 -15.23 -4.55
CA HIS A 215 22.57 -16.64 -4.87
C HIS A 215 21.41 -16.92 -5.84
N LEU A 216 20.23 -16.38 -5.55
CA LEU A 216 19.05 -16.56 -6.38
C LEU A 216 19.21 -15.94 -7.79
N SER A 217 19.87 -14.78 -7.89
CA SER A 217 20.23 -14.16 -9.17
C SER A 217 21.13 -15.07 -10.01
N CYS A 218 22.16 -15.68 -9.39
CA CYS A 218 23.02 -16.65 -10.05
C CYS A 218 22.24 -17.89 -10.52
N VAL A 219 21.35 -18.43 -9.68
CA VAL A 219 20.49 -19.58 -10.03
C VAL A 219 19.62 -19.25 -11.25
N LEU A 220 18.91 -18.12 -11.23
CA LEU A 220 18.05 -17.71 -12.33
C LEU A 220 18.83 -17.49 -13.64
N THR A 221 20.03 -16.89 -13.54
CA THR A 221 20.90 -16.70 -14.71
C THR A 221 21.38 -18.04 -15.28
N GLY A 222 21.70 -19.01 -14.41
CA GLY A 222 22.03 -20.38 -14.82
C GLY A 222 20.89 -21.08 -15.55
N LEU A 223 19.65 -20.91 -15.08
CA LEU A 223 18.46 -21.47 -15.74
C LEU A 223 18.23 -20.87 -17.14
N ILE A 224 18.50 -19.58 -17.35
CA ILE A 224 18.46 -18.96 -18.69
C ILE A 224 19.52 -19.60 -19.59
N ALA A 225 20.76 -19.76 -19.12
CA ALA A 225 21.82 -20.38 -19.90
C ALA A 225 21.50 -21.83 -20.29
N ASP A 226 20.90 -22.60 -19.38
CA ASP A 226 20.39 -23.95 -19.63
C ASP A 226 19.33 -23.97 -20.74
N LEU A 227 18.44 -22.99 -20.80
CA LEU A 227 17.42 -22.85 -21.86
C LEU A 227 18.04 -22.43 -23.19
N ASP A 228 19.00 -21.50 -23.18
CA ASP A 228 19.67 -21.01 -24.38
C ASP A 228 20.53 -22.07 -25.05
N ALA A 229 21.06 -23.02 -24.29
CA ALA A 229 21.80 -24.17 -24.80
C ALA A 229 20.93 -25.21 -25.54
N LEU A 230 19.59 -25.11 -25.45
CA LEU A 230 18.69 -26.06 -26.10
C LEU A 230 18.56 -25.79 -27.60
N ASP A 231 18.76 -26.84 -28.39
CA ASP A 231 18.37 -26.83 -29.79
C ASP A 231 16.84 -26.99 -29.91
N VAL A 232 16.21 -25.93 -30.41
CA VAL A 232 14.76 -25.83 -30.68
C VAL A 232 14.49 -25.38 -32.12
N CYS A 233 15.49 -25.50 -33.00
CA CYS A 233 15.38 -25.06 -34.39
C CYS A 233 14.26 -25.80 -35.13
N GLY A 234 13.52 -25.06 -35.97
CA GLY A 234 12.45 -25.64 -36.80
C GLY A 234 11.13 -25.96 -36.09
N ARG A 235 11.02 -25.81 -34.76
CA ARG A 235 9.78 -26.06 -34.00
C ARG A 235 9.29 -24.81 -33.27
N THR A 236 8.36 -24.09 -33.90
CA THR A 236 7.86 -22.79 -33.39
C THR A 236 7.22 -22.89 -32.01
N GLU A 237 6.45 -23.94 -31.73
CA GLU A 237 5.79 -24.14 -30.44
C GLU A 237 6.79 -24.29 -29.29
N ILE A 238 7.84 -25.10 -29.47
CA ILE A 238 8.88 -25.32 -28.45
C ILE A 238 9.71 -24.06 -28.24
N ARG A 239 10.02 -23.33 -29.32
CA ARG A 239 10.73 -22.04 -29.23
C ARG A 239 9.91 -21.01 -28.45
N ASN A 240 8.61 -20.93 -28.70
CA ASN A 240 7.72 -20.04 -27.96
C ASN A 240 7.63 -20.44 -26.50
N TYR A 241 7.45 -21.73 -26.19
CA TYR A 241 7.43 -22.22 -24.81
C TYR A 241 8.73 -21.91 -24.05
N ARG A 242 9.90 -22.16 -24.67
CA ARG A 242 11.19 -21.75 -24.10
C ARG A 242 11.24 -20.24 -23.82
N LYS A 243 10.79 -19.43 -24.78
CA LYS A 243 10.77 -17.97 -24.66
C LYS A 243 9.88 -17.51 -23.51
N GLU A 244 8.70 -18.11 -23.35
CA GLU A 244 7.80 -17.84 -22.22
C GLU A 244 8.48 -18.14 -20.88
N VAL A 245 9.17 -19.28 -20.74
CA VAL A 245 9.91 -19.60 -19.51
C VAL A 245 11.05 -18.61 -19.24
N VAL A 246 11.78 -18.17 -20.27
CA VAL A 246 12.80 -17.11 -20.13
C VAL A 246 12.17 -15.77 -19.70
N GLU A 247 11.01 -15.41 -20.26
CA GLU A 247 10.27 -14.21 -19.84
C GLU A 247 9.83 -14.28 -18.38
N GLU A 248 9.41 -15.46 -17.90
CA GLU A 248 9.12 -15.69 -16.47
C GLU A 248 10.36 -15.51 -15.58
N ILE A 249 11.51 -16.06 -15.96
CA ILE A 249 12.76 -15.87 -15.20
C ILE A 249 13.13 -14.39 -15.12
N ASN A 250 13.05 -13.68 -16.24
CA ASN A 250 13.33 -12.24 -16.30
C ASN A 250 12.37 -11.42 -15.45
N LYS A 251 11.10 -11.85 -15.29
CA LYS A 251 10.17 -11.21 -14.35
C LYS A 251 10.61 -11.40 -12.91
N LEU A 252 11.01 -12.61 -12.52
CA LEU A 252 11.47 -12.88 -11.14
C LEU A 252 12.74 -12.08 -10.79
N GLN A 253 13.68 -11.93 -11.72
CA GLN A 253 14.89 -11.14 -11.52
C GLN A 253 14.60 -9.67 -11.16
N LYS A 254 13.51 -9.08 -11.68
CA LYS A 254 13.13 -7.67 -11.40
C LYS A 254 12.86 -7.38 -9.93
N TYR A 255 12.60 -8.41 -9.12
CA TYR A 255 12.26 -8.27 -7.71
C TYR A 255 13.47 -8.48 -6.77
N LEU A 256 14.61 -8.95 -7.29
CA LEU A 256 15.81 -9.20 -6.48
C LEU A 256 16.50 -7.91 -5.99
N ASP A 257 16.24 -6.78 -6.65
CA ASP A 257 16.87 -5.48 -6.38
C ASP A 257 15.96 -4.52 -5.59
N LEU A 258 14.83 -4.99 -5.03
CA LEU A 258 13.87 -4.12 -4.34
C LEU A 258 14.40 -3.50 -3.03
N GLU A 259 15.46 -4.05 -2.43
CA GLU A 259 16.02 -3.54 -1.17
C GLU A 259 16.86 -2.26 -1.34
N GLU A 260 17.50 -2.04 -2.51
CA GLU A 260 18.30 -0.84 -2.74
C GLU A 260 17.41 0.40 -2.95
N GLU A 261 16.30 0.28 -3.69
CA GLU A 261 15.33 1.38 -3.91
C GLU A 261 14.64 1.82 -2.60
N ALA A 262 14.33 0.87 -1.71
CA ALA A 262 13.67 1.11 -0.42
C ALA A 262 14.53 1.87 0.61
N ASN A 263 15.83 1.97 0.36
CA ASN A 263 16.76 2.72 1.21
C ASN A 263 16.85 4.20 0.85
N SER A 264 16.42 4.60 -0.35
CA SER A 264 16.53 5.98 -0.78
C SER A 264 15.35 6.86 -0.37
N THR A 265 15.65 8.08 0.07
CA THR A 265 14.65 9.04 0.58
C THR A 265 13.61 9.44 -0.48
N HIS A 266 14.02 9.53 -1.74
CA HIS A 266 13.15 9.95 -2.85
C HIS A 266 12.07 8.93 -3.20
N ALA A 267 12.24 7.66 -2.83
CA ALA A 267 11.28 6.60 -3.15
C ALA A 267 9.94 6.74 -2.38
N TYR A 268 9.99 7.40 -1.20
CA TYR A 268 8.81 7.65 -0.36
C TYR A 268 8.41 9.14 -0.26
N ASP A 269 9.16 10.04 -0.89
CA ASP A 269 8.76 11.45 -1.09
C ASP A 269 7.73 11.55 -2.22
N LEU A 270 6.52 11.06 -1.92
CA LEU A 270 5.41 10.99 -2.84
C LEU A 270 4.88 12.38 -3.24
N ALA A 271 5.21 13.44 -2.48
CA ALA A 271 4.77 14.81 -2.76
C ALA A 271 5.34 15.37 -4.07
N GLN A 272 6.52 14.89 -4.50
CA GLN A 272 7.15 15.29 -5.77
C GLN A 272 6.91 14.29 -6.90
N ASN A 273 6.18 13.20 -6.64
CA ASN A 273 5.94 12.16 -7.63
C ASN A 273 4.87 12.61 -8.65
N GLN A 274 5.21 12.58 -9.94
CA GLN A 274 4.31 13.03 -11.01
C GLN A 274 2.99 12.26 -11.08
N SER A 275 3.00 10.95 -10.79
CA SER A 275 1.76 10.16 -10.78
C SER A 275 0.87 10.53 -9.59
N ILE A 276 1.46 10.78 -8.42
CA ILE A 276 0.73 11.24 -7.23
C ILE A 276 0.14 12.63 -7.46
N LEU A 277 0.92 13.56 -8.02
CA LEU A 277 0.43 14.90 -8.36
C LEU A 277 -0.77 14.86 -9.31
N LYS A 278 -0.73 13.99 -10.33
CA LYS A 278 -1.87 13.75 -11.23
C LYS A 278 -3.09 13.19 -10.51
N ILE A 279 -2.88 12.20 -9.62
CA ILE A 279 -3.97 11.62 -8.81
C ILE A 279 -4.61 12.69 -7.94
N GLU A 280 -3.82 13.52 -7.27
CA GLU A 280 -4.33 14.62 -6.42
C GLU A 280 -5.04 15.71 -7.23
N GLU A 281 -4.57 16.04 -8.44
CA GLU A 281 -5.28 16.95 -9.34
C GLU A 281 -6.67 16.39 -9.71
N ILE A 282 -6.76 15.09 -10.01
CA ILE A 282 -8.03 14.42 -10.31
C ILE A 282 -8.95 14.43 -9.08
N ARG A 283 -8.42 14.13 -7.88
CA ARG A 283 -9.19 14.20 -6.63
C ARG A 283 -9.68 15.61 -6.34
N LYS A 284 -8.88 16.65 -6.65
CA LYS A 284 -9.31 18.04 -6.53
C LYS A 284 -10.49 18.34 -7.46
N LYS A 285 -10.43 17.95 -8.73
CA LYS A 285 -11.56 18.09 -9.67
C LYS A 285 -12.80 17.36 -9.18
N MET A 286 -12.64 16.15 -8.64
CA MET A 286 -13.75 15.41 -8.02
C MET A 286 -14.38 16.19 -6.85
N LYS A 287 -13.55 16.77 -5.96
CA LYS A 287 -14.05 17.61 -4.84
C LYS A 287 -14.81 18.84 -5.35
N GLU A 288 -14.39 19.44 -6.47
CA GLU A 288 -15.10 20.54 -7.12
C GLU A 288 -16.48 20.09 -7.62
N VAL A 289 -16.57 18.97 -8.34
CA VAL A 289 -17.85 18.36 -8.77
C VAL A 289 -18.75 18.05 -7.58
N ASN A 290 -18.22 17.44 -6.52
CA ASN A 290 -18.97 17.16 -5.30
C ASN A 290 -19.51 18.43 -4.64
N SER A 291 -18.71 19.49 -4.59
CA SER A 291 -19.13 20.77 -4.01
C SER A 291 -20.27 21.43 -4.81
N LEU A 292 -20.30 21.24 -6.13
CA LEU A 292 -21.37 21.72 -7.01
C LEU A 292 -22.66 20.93 -6.79
N LEU A 293 -22.55 19.60 -6.62
CA LEU A 293 -23.66 18.70 -6.31
C LEU A 293 -24.31 19.04 -4.96
N LEU A 294 -23.51 19.30 -3.92
CA LEU A 294 -24.02 19.64 -2.58
C LEU A 294 -24.75 20.98 -2.52
N LYS A 295 -24.44 21.92 -3.43
CA LYS A 295 -25.06 23.25 -3.50
C LYS A 295 -26.40 23.28 -4.23
N THR A 296 -26.73 22.24 -4.99
CA THR A 296 -27.89 22.24 -5.88
C THR A 296 -28.90 21.21 -5.42
N GLU A 297 -30.13 21.63 -5.08
CA GLU A 297 -31.12 20.73 -4.49
C GLU A 297 -31.97 19.96 -5.50
N ASN A 298 -32.09 20.36 -6.77
CA ASN A 298 -32.91 19.66 -7.78
C ASN A 298 -32.51 20.06 -9.22
N ALA A 299 -31.69 19.26 -9.91
CA ALA A 299 -31.46 19.43 -11.36
C ALA A 299 -30.98 18.12 -12.01
N SER A 300 -31.88 17.44 -12.73
CA SER A 300 -31.59 16.20 -13.49
C SER A 300 -30.45 16.38 -14.51
N ASP A 301 -30.39 17.54 -15.16
CA ASP A 301 -29.35 17.84 -16.16
C ASP A 301 -27.97 18.01 -15.53
N LEU A 302 -27.92 18.46 -14.26
CA LEU A 302 -26.67 18.60 -13.52
C LEU A 302 -26.12 17.22 -13.12
N TYR A 303 -26.98 16.27 -12.76
CA TYR A 303 -26.58 14.90 -12.42
C TYR A 303 -25.99 14.16 -13.61
N LEU A 304 -26.63 14.25 -14.78
CA LEU A 304 -26.12 13.65 -16.00
C LEU A 304 -24.73 14.20 -16.37
N ARG A 305 -24.57 15.53 -16.34
CA ARG A 305 -23.30 16.18 -16.63
C ARG A 305 -22.21 15.80 -15.62
N SER A 306 -22.53 15.86 -14.32
CA SER A 306 -21.59 15.52 -13.24
C SER A 306 -21.17 14.05 -13.31
N LYS A 307 -22.10 13.13 -13.63
CA LYS A 307 -21.80 11.71 -13.81
C LYS A 307 -20.87 11.46 -15.00
N ALA A 308 -21.11 12.11 -16.14
CA ALA A 308 -20.22 12.02 -17.30
C ALA A 308 -18.81 12.56 -16.98
N GLU A 309 -18.73 13.68 -16.25
CA GLU A 309 -17.46 14.25 -15.80
C GLU A 309 -16.71 13.30 -14.85
N LEU A 310 -17.40 12.70 -13.88
CA LEU A 310 -16.82 11.71 -12.97
C LEU A 310 -16.35 10.44 -13.70
N GLN A 311 -17.10 9.96 -14.69
CA GLN A 311 -16.65 8.84 -15.55
C GLN A 311 -15.37 9.21 -16.32
N GLY A 312 -15.28 10.45 -16.81
CA GLY A 312 -14.05 10.98 -17.41
C GLY A 312 -12.88 10.99 -16.42
N LEU A 313 -13.11 11.33 -15.16
CA LEU A 313 -12.07 11.25 -14.12
C LEU A 313 -11.58 9.82 -13.87
N ILE A 314 -12.45 8.80 -13.95
CA ILE A 314 -12.04 7.39 -13.86
C ILE A 314 -11.12 7.03 -15.03
N ALA A 315 -11.49 7.41 -16.26
CA ALA A 315 -10.65 7.17 -17.44
C ALA A 315 -9.25 7.83 -17.29
N HIS A 316 -9.20 9.07 -16.80
CA HIS A 316 -7.92 9.73 -16.52
C HIS A 316 -7.11 9.04 -15.42
N LEU A 317 -7.76 8.48 -14.38
CA LEU A 317 -7.08 7.69 -13.36
C LEU A 317 -6.47 6.43 -13.97
N ASP A 318 -7.18 5.74 -14.86
CA ASP A 318 -6.68 4.52 -15.52
C ASP A 318 -5.43 4.77 -16.36
N GLU A 319 -5.30 5.97 -16.96
CA GLU A 319 -4.11 6.42 -17.70
C GLU A 319 -2.91 6.74 -16.80
N VAL A 320 -3.11 6.96 -15.49
CA VAL A 320 -2.00 7.20 -14.57
C VAL A 320 -1.20 5.90 -14.42
N SER A 321 0.01 5.92 -14.99
CA SER A 321 0.98 4.84 -14.81
C SER A 321 1.39 4.77 -13.34
N PRO A 322 1.13 3.64 -12.67
CA PRO A 322 1.56 3.46 -11.30
C PRO A 322 3.04 3.03 -11.18
N GLY A 323 3.66 2.65 -12.30
CA GLY A 323 5.01 2.07 -12.30
C GLY A 323 5.11 0.82 -11.41
N LYS A 324 6.26 0.66 -10.74
CA LYS A 324 6.50 -0.39 -9.73
C LYS A 324 6.12 0.03 -8.30
N ASN A 325 5.61 1.25 -8.11
CA ASN A 325 5.42 1.80 -6.77
C ASN A 325 4.03 1.42 -6.23
N PRO A 326 3.96 0.57 -5.19
CA PRO A 326 2.68 0.09 -4.67
C PRO A 326 1.83 1.20 -4.04
N CYS A 327 2.46 2.25 -3.51
CA CYS A 327 1.74 3.38 -2.94
C CYS A 327 1.03 4.20 -4.03
N ILE A 328 1.59 4.30 -5.23
CA ILE A 328 0.94 4.97 -6.37
C ILE A 328 -0.24 4.14 -6.87
N ARG A 329 -0.08 2.80 -6.98
CA ARG A 329 -1.19 1.90 -7.32
C ARG A 329 -2.35 2.06 -6.36
N GLU A 330 -2.06 2.07 -5.07
CA GLU A 330 -3.08 2.21 -4.05
C GLU A 330 -3.72 3.60 -4.07
N ALA A 331 -2.93 4.67 -4.17
CA ALA A 331 -3.45 6.03 -4.28
C ALA A 331 -4.42 6.16 -5.47
N ARG A 332 -4.06 5.56 -6.61
CA ARG A 332 -4.93 5.47 -7.79
C ARG A 332 -6.20 4.67 -7.50
N ARG A 333 -6.07 3.46 -6.94
CA ARG A 333 -7.21 2.59 -6.58
C ARG A 333 -8.21 3.31 -5.67
N ARG A 334 -7.71 3.99 -4.63
CA ARG A 334 -8.53 4.79 -3.71
C ARG A 334 -9.22 5.93 -4.44
N ALA A 335 -8.50 6.71 -5.24
CA ALA A 335 -9.11 7.78 -6.02
C ALA A 335 -10.24 7.27 -6.93
N VAL A 336 -10.06 6.11 -7.57
CA VAL A 336 -11.12 5.47 -8.38
C VAL A 336 -12.33 5.15 -7.50
N ILE A 337 -12.13 4.57 -6.32
CA ILE A 337 -13.22 4.25 -5.40
C ILE A 337 -13.93 5.53 -4.92
N GLU A 338 -13.19 6.59 -4.60
CA GLU A 338 -13.78 7.88 -4.20
C GLU A 338 -14.70 8.44 -5.30
N VAL A 339 -14.24 8.43 -6.56
CA VAL A 339 -15.04 8.86 -7.71
C VAL A 339 -16.25 7.95 -7.90
N GLN A 340 -16.07 6.64 -7.82
CA GLN A 340 -17.13 5.65 -7.98
C GLN A 340 -18.20 5.79 -6.89
N THR A 341 -17.82 6.12 -5.65
CA THR A 341 -18.76 6.38 -4.56
C THR A 341 -19.61 7.61 -4.85
N LEU A 342 -19.03 8.67 -5.41
CA LEU A 342 -19.80 9.86 -5.79
C LEU A 342 -20.77 9.59 -6.95
N ILE A 343 -20.35 8.82 -7.97
CA ILE A 343 -21.26 8.34 -9.04
C ILE A 343 -22.42 7.54 -8.42
N THR A 344 -22.09 6.65 -7.50
CA THR A 344 -23.05 5.79 -6.80
C THR A 344 -24.05 6.63 -5.98
N TYR A 345 -23.60 7.72 -5.36
CA TYR A 345 -24.46 8.68 -4.67
C TYR A 345 -25.43 9.39 -5.63
N ILE A 346 -24.95 9.81 -6.81
CA ILE A 346 -25.80 10.42 -7.86
C ILE A 346 -26.87 9.41 -8.31
N ASP A 347 -26.48 8.16 -8.59
CA ASP A 347 -27.40 7.10 -9.00
C ASP A 347 -28.50 6.86 -7.95
N LEU A 348 -28.14 6.92 -6.67
CA LEU A 348 -29.10 6.81 -5.57
C LEU A 348 -30.07 8.01 -5.53
N LYS A 349 -29.57 9.24 -5.71
CA LYS A 349 -30.41 10.45 -5.75
C LYS A 349 -31.40 10.39 -6.92
N GLU A 350 -30.94 10.05 -8.13
CA GLU A 350 -31.82 9.90 -9.29
C GLU A 350 -32.88 8.82 -9.08
N ALA A 351 -32.52 7.69 -8.44
CA ALA A 351 -33.45 6.62 -8.14
C ALA A 351 -34.54 7.04 -7.14
N LEU A 352 -34.17 7.85 -6.14
CA LEU A 352 -35.10 8.42 -5.17
C LEU A 352 -36.03 9.47 -5.80
N GLU A 353 -35.52 10.34 -6.67
CA GLU A 353 -36.33 11.34 -7.40
C GLU A 353 -37.32 10.68 -8.36
N LYS A 354 -36.88 9.67 -9.11
CA LYS A 354 -37.77 8.86 -9.96
C LYS A 354 -38.89 8.23 -9.13
N ARG A 355 -38.57 7.68 -7.95
CA ARG A 355 -39.58 7.12 -7.03
C ARG A 355 -40.58 8.17 -6.55
N GLN A 356 -40.15 9.40 -6.28
CA GLN A 356 -41.05 10.49 -5.88
C GLN A 356 -42.00 10.88 -7.02
N MET A 357 -41.51 10.91 -8.27
CA MET A 357 -42.34 11.23 -9.44
C MET A 357 -43.43 10.18 -9.73
N TYR A 358 -43.20 8.90 -9.39
CA TYR A 358 -44.17 7.82 -9.57
C TYR A 358 -44.97 7.48 -8.28
N SER A 359 -45.19 8.47 -7.40
CA SER A 359 -45.89 8.34 -6.10
C SER A 359 -47.23 7.57 -6.17
N GLU A 360 -47.94 7.63 -7.29
CA GLU A 360 -49.24 6.96 -7.48
C GLU A 360 -49.12 5.43 -7.62
N GLN A 361 -47.98 4.91 -8.10
CA GLN A 361 -47.71 3.46 -8.23
C GLN A 361 -47.13 2.85 -6.93
N THR A 362 -46.59 3.69 -6.04
CA THR A 362 -45.97 3.28 -4.77
C THR A 362 -46.99 2.82 -3.72
N ALA A 363 -48.27 3.13 -3.90
CA ALA A 363 -49.35 2.76 -2.96
C ALA A 363 -49.51 1.23 -2.83
N ALA A 364 -49.37 0.50 -3.96
CA ALA A 364 -49.53 -0.95 -4.05
C ALA A 364 -48.26 -1.77 -3.69
N GLU A 365 -47.14 -1.11 -3.34
CA GLU A 365 -45.90 -1.81 -3.00
C GLU A 365 -45.93 -2.49 -1.62
N HIS A 366 -45.27 -3.64 -1.52
CA HIS A 366 -45.08 -4.39 -0.29
C HIS A 366 -44.34 -3.57 0.79
N GLN A 367 -44.70 -3.77 2.06
CA GLN A 367 -44.17 -2.98 3.18
C GLN A 367 -42.64 -3.09 3.33
N SER A 368 -42.08 -4.27 3.07
CA SER A 368 -40.62 -4.50 3.09
C SER A 368 -39.89 -3.68 2.02
N HIS A 369 -40.45 -3.58 0.82
CA HIS A 369 -39.90 -2.74 -0.25
C HIS A 369 -39.96 -1.25 0.15
N LYS A 370 -41.08 -0.79 0.72
CA LYS A 370 -41.19 0.59 1.25
C LYS A 370 -40.15 0.87 2.34
N ALA A 371 -39.91 -0.09 3.24
CA ALA A 371 -38.90 0.05 4.30
C ALA A 371 -37.47 0.21 3.74
N VAL A 372 -37.09 -0.58 2.71
CA VAL A 372 -35.79 -0.44 2.05
C VAL A 372 -35.60 0.96 1.45
N TRP A 373 -36.63 1.51 0.81
CA TRP A 373 -36.56 2.85 0.24
C TRP A 373 -36.51 3.97 1.29
N THR A 374 -37.17 3.79 2.44
CA THR A 374 -37.03 4.70 3.58
C THR A 374 -35.58 4.73 4.09
N VAL A 375 -34.95 3.55 4.21
CA VAL A 375 -33.54 3.45 4.58
C VAL A 375 -32.66 4.17 3.55
N LEU A 376 -32.87 3.91 2.25
CA LEU A 376 -32.14 4.56 1.16
C LEU A 376 -32.28 6.08 1.13
N GLY A 377 -33.46 6.62 1.44
CA GLY A 377 -33.69 8.06 1.55
C GLY A 377 -32.87 8.71 2.67
N ASN A 378 -32.81 8.04 3.83
CA ASN A 378 -32.05 8.50 4.99
C ASN A 378 -30.53 8.50 4.76
N LEU A 379 -30.02 7.71 3.81
CA LEU A 379 -28.60 7.72 3.41
C LEU A 379 -28.19 9.00 2.67
N THR A 380 -29.15 9.84 2.26
CA THR A 380 -28.87 11.07 1.51
C THR A 380 -28.84 12.35 2.35
N ASP A 381 -29.06 12.23 3.66
CA ASP A 381 -29.21 13.37 4.56
C ASP A 381 -27.85 14.00 4.97
N LYS A 382 -27.82 15.35 5.01
CA LYS A 382 -26.60 16.19 4.97
C LYS A 382 -25.68 16.13 6.21
N ASN A 383 -25.92 15.27 7.20
CA ASN A 383 -25.20 15.31 8.49
C ASN A 383 -23.98 14.35 8.54
N TYR A 384 -22.86 14.86 8.01
CA TYR A 384 -21.55 14.19 7.92
C TYR A 384 -20.82 13.86 9.24
N MET A 385 -21.38 14.17 10.41
CA MET A 385 -20.70 13.97 11.71
C MET A 385 -21.13 12.68 12.45
N ARG A 386 -22.00 11.86 11.86
CA ARG A 386 -22.49 10.61 12.51
C ARG A 386 -22.79 9.49 11.52
N LEU A 387 -22.10 9.50 10.38
CA LEU A 387 -22.47 8.73 9.20
C LEU A 387 -22.13 7.22 9.35
N GLU A 388 -21.05 6.86 10.06
CA GLU A 388 -20.69 5.46 10.36
C GLU A 388 -21.67 4.78 11.34
N GLU A 389 -22.04 5.48 12.42
CA GLU A 389 -23.04 5.02 13.39
C GLU A 389 -24.44 4.91 12.73
N LEU A 390 -24.77 5.87 11.86
CA LEU A 390 -26.03 5.87 11.10
C LEU A 390 -26.05 4.74 10.06
N LEU A 391 -24.98 4.55 9.29
CA LEU A 391 -24.86 3.47 8.30
C LEU A 391 -24.91 2.09 8.95
N THR A 392 -24.22 1.90 10.07
CA THR A 392 -24.28 0.66 10.85
C THR A 392 -25.71 0.38 11.33
N LYS A 393 -26.43 1.40 11.82
CA LYS A 393 -27.85 1.28 12.18
C LYS A 393 -28.75 0.98 10.97
N GLN A 394 -28.48 1.57 9.81
CA GLN A 394 -29.22 1.30 8.57
C GLN A 394 -28.95 -0.10 8.01
N LEU A 395 -27.72 -0.63 8.13
CA LEU A 395 -27.40 -2.01 7.77
C LEU A 395 -28.16 -3.01 8.64
N LEU A 396 -28.18 -2.80 9.96
CA LEU A 396 -29.00 -3.61 10.88
C LEU A 396 -30.50 -3.52 10.55
N ALA A 397 -30.97 -2.34 10.14
CA ALA A 397 -32.35 -2.16 9.70
C ALA A 397 -32.65 -2.91 8.39
N LEU A 398 -31.71 -2.92 7.43
CA LEU A 398 -31.83 -3.70 6.18
C LEU A 398 -31.81 -5.20 6.43
N ASP A 399 -30.98 -5.68 7.36
CA ASP A 399 -30.91 -7.10 7.75
C ASP A 399 -32.23 -7.56 8.40
N ALA A 400 -32.89 -6.66 9.15
CA ALA A 400 -34.20 -6.90 9.74
C ALA A 400 -35.37 -6.89 8.72
N VAL A 401 -35.14 -6.45 7.47
CA VAL A 401 -36.17 -6.53 6.42
C VAL A 401 -36.26 -7.97 5.91
N ASP A 402 -37.35 -8.67 6.27
CA ASP A 402 -37.72 -9.96 5.69
C ASP A 402 -38.39 -9.74 4.32
N PRO A 403 -37.77 -10.22 3.22
CA PRO A 403 -38.34 -10.08 1.89
C PRO A 403 -39.54 -10.98 1.62
N GLN A 404 -39.87 -11.95 2.49
CA GLN A 404 -41.02 -12.87 2.37
C GLN A 404 -41.19 -13.50 0.96
N GLY A 405 -40.09 -13.70 0.24
CA GLY A 405 -40.07 -14.28 -1.11
C GLY A 405 -40.24 -13.28 -2.27
N ASP A 406 -40.44 -11.98 -2.03
CA ASP A 406 -40.51 -10.98 -3.10
C ASP A 406 -39.11 -10.69 -3.69
N GLU A 407 -38.91 -11.10 -4.94
CA GLU A 407 -37.66 -10.91 -5.68
C GLU A 407 -37.30 -9.43 -5.87
N ARG A 408 -38.29 -8.53 -5.97
CA ARG A 408 -38.03 -7.08 -6.07
C ARG A 408 -37.48 -6.53 -4.76
N CYS A 409 -38.07 -6.93 -3.63
CA CYS A 409 -37.54 -6.59 -2.31
C CYS A 409 -36.14 -7.16 -2.08
N LYS A 410 -35.84 -8.39 -2.51
CA LYS A 410 -34.49 -8.98 -2.40
C LYS A 410 -33.47 -8.18 -3.20
N ALA A 411 -33.78 -7.83 -4.44
CA ALA A 411 -32.91 -7.04 -5.31
C ALA A 411 -32.65 -5.64 -4.73
N ALA A 412 -33.71 -4.95 -4.27
CA ALA A 412 -33.60 -3.64 -3.65
C ALA A 412 -32.78 -3.69 -2.35
N ARG A 413 -32.97 -4.71 -1.50
CA ARG A 413 -32.19 -4.92 -0.27
C ARG A 413 -30.71 -5.14 -0.59
N LYS A 414 -30.39 -6.00 -1.57
CA LYS A 414 -29.01 -6.24 -2.00
C LYS A 414 -28.34 -4.97 -2.52
N GLN A 415 -29.07 -4.17 -3.30
CA GLN A 415 -28.58 -2.88 -3.77
C GLN A 415 -28.34 -1.91 -2.60
N ALA A 416 -29.27 -1.82 -1.64
CA ALA A 416 -29.14 -0.95 -0.47
C ALA A 416 -27.96 -1.34 0.44
N VAL A 417 -27.74 -2.64 0.65
CA VAL A 417 -26.57 -3.14 1.39
C VAL A 417 -25.28 -2.76 0.66
N LYS A 418 -25.22 -2.97 -0.66
CA LYS A 418 -24.05 -2.58 -1.48
C LYS A 418 -23.78 -1.08 -1.38
N LEU A 419 -24.82 -0.24 -1.43
CA LEU A 419 -24.69 1.21 -1.29
C LEU A 419 -24.15 1.59 0.09
N ALA A 420 -24.73 1.05 1.16
CA ALA A 420 -24.29 1.33 2.53
C ALA A 420 -22.85 0.87 2.78
N GLN A 421 -22.46 -0.32 2.28
CA GLN A 421 -21.10 -0.84 2.36
C GLN A 421 -20.10 0.02 1.58
N ASN A 422 -20.45 0.48 0.37
CA ASN A 422 -19.59 1.39 -0.40
C ASN A 422 -19.37 2.73 0.32
N ILE A 423 -20.41 3.26 0.99
CA ILE A 423 -20.29 4.52 1.73
C ILE A 423 -19.48 4.32 3.02
N LEU A 424 -19.69 3.23 3.76
CA LEU A 424 -18.85 2.88 4.93
C LEU A 424 -17.38 2.76 4.52
N TYR A 425 -17.11 2.01 3.45
CA TYR A 425 -15.78 1.87 2.90
C TYR A 425 -15.16 3.23 2.56
N TYR A 426 -15.92 4.11 1.92
CA TYR A 426 -15.47 5.46 1.61
C TYR A 426 -15.19 6.31 2.87
N LEU A 427 -16.02 6.22 3.92
CA LEU A 427 -15.82 6.96 5.16
C LEU A 427 -14.56 6.50 5.90
N ASP A 428 -14.35 5.19 6.00
CA ASP A 428 -13.12 4.62 6.55
C ASP A 428 -11.90 5.18 5.80
N MET A 429 -11.99 5.23 4.46
CA MET A 429 -10.95 5.81 3.60
C MET A 429 -10.80 7.33 3.70
N LYS A 430 -11.88 8.10 3.96
CA LYS A 430 -11.81 9.57 4.00
C LYS A 430 -11.24 10.10 5.30
N THR A 431 -11.25 9.30 6.38
CA THR A 431 -10.49 9.63 7.59
C THR A 431 -8.97 9.47 7.41
N ASP A 432 -8.53 8.94 6.26
CA ASP A 432 -7.14 8.86 5.82
C ASP A 432 -6.81 10.04 4.88
N GLU A 433 -6.59 11.23 5.45
CA GLU A 433 -5.74 12.19 4.74
C GLU A 433 -4.33 11.58 4.66
N TRP A 434 -3.97 11.05 3.49
CA TRP A 434 -2.57 10.92 3.13
C TRP A 434 -2.04 12.35 3.02
N GLU A 435 -1.54 12.87 4.14
CA GLU A 435 -0.68 14.05 4.15
C GLU A 435 0.59 13.65 3.40
N TYR A 436 0.61 13.93 2.10
CA TYR A 436 1.78 13.79 1.23
C TYR A 436 2.79 14.88 1.54
#